data_AF-D3YFD7-F1
#
_entry.id   AF-D3YFD7-F1
#
_cell.length_a   1.000
_cell.length_b   1.000
_cell.length_c   1.000
_cell.angle_alpha   90.00
_cell.angle_beta   90.00
_cell.angle_gamma   90.00
#
_symmetry.space_group_name_H-M   'P 1'
#
loop_
_entity.id
_entity.type
_entity.pdbx_description
1 polymer ?
#
loop_
_entity_poly.entity_id
_entity_poly.type
_entity_poly.pdbx_seq_one_letter_code
_entity_poly.pdbx_strand_id
1 'polypeptide(L)'
;GHGTHCSGTIAGLKYGVAKKANLYAVKVLRSSGSGTMSDVVAGVEWAVKSHLKKAQDAKDGKAKGFKGSVANMSLGGGKSRTLEAAVNAGVEAGLHFAVAAGNDNADACNYSPAAAEKPITVAASTLQDERAYFSNYGKCTDIFAPGLNILSTWIGSKHAVNTISGTSMATP
;
A
#
# COMPACT_ATOMS: atom_id res chain seq x y z
N GLY A 1 -10.28 9.27 -6.39
CA GLY A 1 -9.84 9.97 -5.17
C GLY A 1 -8.79 9.16 -4.44
N HIS A 2 -9.18 8.02 -3.86
CA HIS A 2 -8.35 7.17 -2.99
C HIS A 2 -6.87 7.01 -3.41
N GLY A 3 -6.57 6.57 -4.65
CA GLY A 3 -5.19 6.42 -5.10
C GLY A 3 -4.38 7.73 -5.15
N THR A 4 -5.02 8.86 -5.45
CA THR A 4 -4.41 10.20 -5.39
C THR A 4 -4.12 10.63 -3.96
N HIS A 5 -4.95 10.21 -3.01
CA HIS A 5 -4.73 10.48 -1.59
C HIS A 5 -3.53 9.68 -1.08
N CYS A 6 -3.51 8.37 -1.33
CA CYS A 6 -2.39 7.50 -0.94
C CYS A 6 -1.07 7.98 -1.57
N SER A 7 -1.04 8.27 -2.87
CA SER A 7 0.18 8.75 -3.53
C SER A 7 0.65 10.11 -3.03
N GLY A 8 -0.30 10.99 -2.65
CA GLY A 8 -0.01 12.25 -1.98
C GLY A 8 0.66 12.07 -0.62
N THR A 9 0.23 11.08 0.15
CA THR A 9 0.81 10.73 1.46
C THR A 9 2.19 10.11 1.31
N ILE A 10 2.42 9.29 0.27
CA ILE A 10 3.75 8.70 0.01
C ILE A 10 4.75 9.78 -0.39
N ALA A 11 4.47 10.56 -1.43
CA ALA A 11 5.50 11.41 -2.07
C ALA A 11 5.02 12.80 -2.51
N GLY A 12 3.85 13.26 -2.07
CA GLY A 12 3.38 14.61 -2.36
C GLY A 12 4.31 15.68 -1.78
N LEU A 13 4.48 16.82 -2.47
CA LEU A 13 5.39 17.88 -2.02
C LEU A 13 5.05 18.45 -0.63
N LYS A 14 3.74 18.61 -0.35
CA LYS A 14 3.25 19.18 0.91
C LYS A 14 3.00 18.11 1.98
N TYR A 15 2.29 17.04 1.62
CA TYR A 15 1.79 16.02 2.56
C TYR A 15 2.60 14.72 2.56
N GLY A 16 3.60 14.58 1.67
CA GLY A 16 4.34 13.34 1.49
C GLY A 16 5.34 13.06 2.59
N VAL A 17 5.44 11.79 2.99
CA VAL A 17 6.48 11.27 3.89
C VAL A 17 7.82 11.18 3.16
N ALA A 18 7.84 10.56 1.98
CA ALA A 18 9.01 10.37 1.12
C ALA A 18 8.96 11.27 -0.12
N LYS A 19 9.04 12.59 0.07
CA LYS A 19 8.83 13.63 -0.96
C LYS A 19 9.70 13.56 -2.22
N LYS A 20 10.76 12.76 -2.21
CA LYS A 20 11.68 12.55 -3.35
C LYS A 20 11.55 11.16 -3.99
N ALA A 21 10.59 10.35 -3.54
CA ALA A 21 10.33 9.04 -4.13
C ALA A 21 9.67 9.18 -5.52
N ASN A 22 10.02 8.24 -6.41
CA ASN A 22 9.35 8.12 -7.71
C ASN A 22 8.08 7.29 -7.55
N LEU A 23 6.94 7.83 -7.98
CA LEU A 23 5.65 7.14 -7.92
C LEU A 23 5.35 6.42 -9.24
N TYR A 24 4.91 5.17 -9.13
CA TYR A 24 4.40 4.36 -10.24
C TYR A 24 3.00 3.89 -9.90
N ALA A 25 2.00 4.31 -10.69
CA ALA A 25 0.62 3.94 -10.44
C ALA A 25 0.27 2.63 -11.17
N VAL A 26 -0.12 1.61 -10.40
CA VAL A 26 -0.63 0.33 -10.93
C VAL A 26 -2.11 0.24 -10.61
N LYS A 27 -2.96 0.42 -11.62
CA LYS A 27 -4.41 0.47 -11.41
C LYS A 27 -5.02 -0.94 -11.40
N VAL A 28 -5.32 -1.44 -10.20
CA VAL A 28 -5.98 -2.74 -9.99
C VAL A 28 -7.45 -2.64 -9.53
N LEU A 29 -7.91 -1.45 -9.17
CA LEU A 29 -9.29 -1.18 -8.78
C LEU A 29 -9.98 -0.23 -9.77
N ARG A 30 -11.26 -0.51 -10.04
CA ARG A 30 -12.16 0.31 -10.87
C ARG A 30 -12.57 1.59 -10.13
N SER A 31 -13.31 2.46 -10.81
CA SER A 31 -13.81 3.72 -10.23
C SER A 31 -14.73 3.51 -9.02
N SER A 32 -15.38 2.34 -8.92
CA SER A 32 -16.19 1.93 -7.77
C SER A 32 -15.37 1.58 -6.52
N GLY A 33 -14.04 1.54 -6.60
CA GLY A 33 -13.18 1.12 -5.49
C GLY A 33 -13.03 -0.40 -5.35
N SER A 34 -13.50 -1.18 -6.33
CA SER A 34 -13.42 -2.64 -6.33
C SER A 34 -12.67 -3.17 -7.55
N GLY A 35 -12.10 -4.37 -7.44
CA GLY A 35 -11.41 -5.08 -8.50
C GLY A 35 -11.44 -6.58 -8.24
N THR A 36 -11.03 -7.38 -9.23
CA THR A 36 -10.95 -8.83 -9.04
C THR A 36 -9.63 -9.20 -8.37
N MET A 37 -9.60 -10.33 -7.65
CA MET A 37 -8.34 -10.83 -7.08
C MET A 37 -7.30 -11.12 -8.18
N SER A 38 -7.73 -11.56 -9.36
CA SER A 38 -6.85 -11.72 -10.53
C SER A 38 -6.21 -10.41 -10.98
N ASP A 39 -6.95 -9.30 -11.00
CA ASP A 39 -6.39 -7.99 -11.36
C ASP A 39 -5.33 -7.54 -10.35
N VAL A 40 -5.59 -7.79 -9.06
CA VAL A 40 -4.65 -7.46 -7.98
C VAL A 40 -3.38 -8.30 -8.10
N VAL A 41 -3.50 -9.62 -8.30
CA VAL A 41 -2.35 -10.52 -8.51
C VAL A 41 -1.54 -10.11 -9.75
N ALA A 42 -2.20 -9.81 -10.87
CA ALA A 42 -1.52 -9.32 -12.08
C ALA A 42 -0.78 -7.99 -11.82
N GLY A 43 -1.34 -7.10 -10.99
CA GLY A 43 -0.67 -5.88 -10.57
C GLY A 43 0.58 -6.13 -9.71
N VAL A 44 0.52 -7.09 -8.79
CA VAL A 44 1.68 -7.54 -8.00
C VAL A 44 2.77 -8.10 -8.91
N GLU A 45 2.42 -9.00 -9.82
CA GLU A 45 3.36 -9.56 -10.79
C GLU A 45 4.03 -8.48 -11.64
N TRP A 46 3.25 -7.50 -12.12
CA TRP A 46 3.79 -6.40 -12.91
C TRP A 46 4.79 -5.56 -12.08
N ALA A 47 4.47 -5.29 -10.81
CA ALA A 47 5.34 -4.53 -9.92
C ALA A 47 6.66 -5.26 -9.66
N VAL A 48 6.60 -6.58 -9.42
CA VAL A 48 7.77 -7.43 -9.23
C VAL A 48 8.63 -7.48 -10.51
N LYS A 49 8.03 -7.74 -11.67
CA LYS A 49 8.75 -7.75 -12.97
C LYS A 49 9.42 -6.40 -13.25
N SER A 50 8.73 -5.31 -12.97
CA SER A 50 9.25 -3.95 -13.14
C SER A 50 10.40 -3.64 -12.17
N HIS A 51 10.28 -4.07 -10.91
CA HIS A 51 11.35 -3.97 -9.91
C HIS A 51 12.59 -4.73 -10.35
N LEU A 52 12.45 -6.00 -10.72
CA LEU A 52 13.57 -6.86 -11.13
C LEU A 52 14.29 -6.30 -12.36
N LYS A 53 13.53 -5.82 -13.36
CA LYS A 53 14.11 -5.17 -14.53
C LYS A 53 14.93 -3.94 -14.13
N LYS A 54 14.38 -3.06 -13.28
CA LYS A 54 15.07 -1.84 -12.84
C LYS A 54 16.29 -2.14 -11.96
N ALA A 55 16.20 -3.18 -11.13
CA ALA A 55 17.32 -3.67 -10.34
C ALA A 55 18.45 -4.21 -11.23
N GLN A 56 18.11 -4.96 -12.30
CA GLN A 56 19.08 -5.43 -13.27
C GLN A 56 19.70 -4.27 -14.07
N ASP A 57 18.89 -3.33 -14.57
CA ASP A 57 19.39 -2.15 -15.28
C ASP A 57 20.34 -1.32 -14.40
N ALA A 58 20.10 -1.26 -13.09
CA ALA A 58 21.00 -0.59 -12.15
C ALA A 58 22.32 -1.35 -11.96
N LYS A 59 22.28 -2.68 -11.87
CA LYS A 59 23.48 -3.54 -11.81
C LYS A 59 24.32 -3.44 -13.08
N ASP A 60 23.67 -3.34 -14.23
CA ASP A 60 24.30 -3.17 -15.54
C ASP A 60 24.83 -1.75 -15.78
N GLY A 61 24.65 -0.81 -14.84
CA GLY A 61 25.04 0.60 -15.01
C GLY A 61 24.16 1.41 -15.95
N LYS A 62 23.03 0.85 -16.43
CA LYS A 62 22.05 1.51 -17.32
C LYS A 62 21.09 2.43 -16.56
N ALA A 63 20.94 2.23 -15.25
CA ALA A 63 20.12 3.08 -14.38
C ALA A 63 20.94 3.61 -13.19
N LYS A 64 21.09 4.93 -13.09
CA LYS A 64 21.78 5.58 -11.96
C LYS A 64 20.79 5.92 -10.83
N GLY A 65 21.24 5.81 -9.59
CA GLY A 65 20.50 6.28 -8.41
C GLY A 65 19.36 5.36 -7.96
N PHE A 66 19.24 4.14 -8.49
CA PHE A 66 18.28 3.16 -7.97
C PHE A 66 18.70 2.68 -6.57
N LYS A 67 17.78 2.81 -5.60
CA LYS A 67 18.01 2.41 -4.19
C LYS A 67 17.15 1.23 -3.75
N GLY A 68 16.22 0.79 -4.60
CA GLY A 68 15.22 -0.22 -4.27
C GLY A 68 13.82 0.21 -4.71
N SER A 69 12.86 -0.64 -4.43
CA SER A 69 11.44 -0.38 -4.68
C SER A 69 10.63 -0.79 -3.46
N VAL A 70 9.54 -0.07 -3.24
CA VAL A 70 8.52 -0.40 -2.23
C VAL A 70 7.17 -0.36 -2.93
N ALA A 71 6.31 -1.30 -2.62
CA ALA A 71 4.93 -1.38 -3.08
C ALA A 71 3.99 -1.08 -1.91
N ASN A 72 3.15 -0.06 -2.07
CA ASN A 72 2.06 0.23 -1.14
C ASN A 72 0.77 -0.38 -1.67
N MET A 73 0.16 -1.28 -0.92
CA MET A 73 -1.12 -1.91 -1.22
C MET A 73 -2.17 -1.45 -0.20
N SER A 74 -2.61 -0.20 -0.34
CA SER A 74 -3.73 0.40 0.41
C SER A 74 -5.09 -0.18 0.00
N LEU A 75 -5.20 -1.51 -0.11
CA LEU A 75 -6.39 -2.27 -0.49
C LEU A 75 -6.48 -3.52 0.38
N GLY A 76 -7.66 -4.15 0.38
CA GLY A 76 -7.86 -5.42 1.06
C GLY A 76 -9.15 -6.07 0.59
N GLY A 77 -9.34 -7.32 1.00
CA GLY A 77 -10.55 -8.08 0.76
C GLY A 77 -10.50 -9.41 1.51
N GLY A 78 -11.44 -10.30 1.18
CA GLY A 78 -11.48 -11.64 1.75
C GLY A 78 -10.19 -12.43 1.50
N LYS A 79 -9.91 -13.38 2.40
CA LYS A 79 -8.70 -14.20 2.37
C LYS A 79 -8.47 -14.88 1.03
N SER A 80 -7.23 -14.82 0.54
CA SER A 80 -6.80 -15.33 -0.75
C SER A 80 -5.36 -15.83 -0.68
N ARG A 81 -5.19 -17.16 -0.65
CA ARG A 81 -3.87 -17.81 -0.66
C ARG A 81 -3.04 -17.41 -1.89
N THR A 82 -3.68 -17.22 -3.04
CA THR A 82 -3.00 -16.83 -4.27
C THR A 82 -2.41 -15.43 -4.16
N LEU A 83 -3.14 -14.49 -3.56
CA LEU A 83 -2.64 -13.13 -3.34
C LEU A 83 -1.52 -13.12 -2.31
N GLU A 84 -1.69 -13.86 -1.20
CA GLU A 84 -0.66 -14.00 -0.17
C GLU A 84 0.65 -14.58 -0.74
N ALA A 85 0.55 -15.65 -1.53
CA ALA A 85 1.70 -16.25 -2.20
C ALA A 85 2.40 -15.28 -3.16
N ALA A 86 1.63 -14.52 -3.95
CA ALA A 86 2.19 -13.54 -4.88
C ALA A 86 2.92 -12.39 -4.15
N VAL A 87 2.34 -11.87 -3.05
CA VAL A 87 2.96 -10.82 -2.24
C VAL A 87 4.22 -11.34 -1.54
N ASN A 88 4.15 -12.53 -0.92
CA ASN A 88 5.30 -13.16 -0.28
C ASN A 88 6.45 -13.40 -1.27
N ALA A 89 6.14 -13.91 -2.47
CA ALA A 89 7.14 -14.10 -3.52
C ALA A 89 7.74 -12.76 -4.00
N GLY A 90 6.93 -11.70 -4.03
CA GLY A 90 7.41 -10.35 -4.34
C GLY A 90 8.42 -9.81 -3.32
N VAL A 91 8.15 -10.04 -2.02
CA VAL A 91 9.10 -9.69 -0.95
C VAL A 91 10.41 -10.45 -1.09
N GLU A 92 10.35 -11.76 -1.34
CA GLU A 92 11.55 -12.58 -1.57
C GLU A 92 12.34 -12.18 -2.83
N ALA A 93 11.67 -11.63 -3.83
CA ALA A 93 12.31 -11.06 -5.01
C ALA A 93 12.98 -9.70 -4.76
N GLY A 94 12.91 -9.15 -3.54
CA GLY A 94 13.53 -7.89 -3.13
C GLY A 94 12.64 -6.65 -3.21
N LEU A 95 11.34 -6.81 -3.53
CA LEU A 95 10.36 -5.71 -3.50
C LEU A 95 9.67 -5.69 -2.13
N HIS A 96 9.92 -4.68 -1.32
CA HIS A 96 9.21 -4.54 -0.03
C HIS A 96 7.74 -4.17 -0.25
N PHE A 97 6.85 -4.72 0.57
CA PHE A 97 5.42 -4.43 0.54
C PHE A 97 4.96 -3.89 1.88
N ALA A 98 4.21 -2.78 1.83
CA ALA A 98 3.35 -2.32 2.92
C ALA A 98 1.89 -2.60 2.52
N VAL A 99 1.13 -3.26 3.40
CA VAL A 99 -0.24 -3.68 3.14
C VAL A 99 -1.19 -3.17 4.22
N ALA A 100 -2.43 -2.88 3.85
CA ALA A 100 -3.45 -2.42 4.79
C ALA A 100 -4.03 -3.59 5.61
N ALA A 101 -4.15 -3.42 6.94
CA ALA A 101 -4.74 -4.45 7.81
C ALA A 101 -6.25 -4.69 7.53
N GLY A 102 -6.97 -3.66 7.07
CA GLY A 102 -8.40 -3.69 6.79
C GLY A 102 -9.22 -2.84 7.77
N ASN A 103 -10.47 -2.54 7.42
CA ASN A 103 -11.30 -1.53 8.09
C ASN A 103 -12.58 -2.10 8.71
N ASP A 104 -12.55 -3.36 9.10
CA ASP A 104 -13.74 -4.13 9.51
C ASP A 104 -13.81 -4.33 11.03
N ASN A 105 -12.87 -3.74 11.79
CA ASN A 105 -12.69 -3.98 13.22
C ASN A 105 -12.67 -5.48 13.56
N ALA A 106 -11.89 -6.25 12.78
CA ALA A 106 -11.80 -7.70 12.88
C ALA A 106 -10.34 -8.19 12.87
N ASP A 107 -10.15 -9.51 13.01
CA ASP A 107 -8.82 -10.13 12.92
C ASP A 107 -8.27 -10.04 11.49
N ALA A 108 -7.15 -9.30 11.33
CA ALA A 108 -6.45 -9.08 10.07
C ALA A 108 -6.01 -10.40 9.39
N CYS A 109 -5.85 -11.49 10.14
CA CYS A 109 -5.49 -12.80 9.60
C CYS A 109 -6.58 -13.43 8.70
N ASN A 110 -7.79 -12.85 8.67
CA ASN A 110 -8.89 -13.24 7.80
C ASN A 110 -8.96 -12.45 6.48
N TYR A 111 -8.01 -11.54 6.26
CA TYR A 111 -8.00 -10.63 5.11
C TYR A 111 -6.70 -10.79 4.32
N SER A 112 -6.77 -10.58 3.01
CA SER A 112 -5.57 -10.52 2.18
C SER A 112 -5.47 -9.17 1.48
N PRO A 113 -4.24 -8.62 1.33
CA PRO A 113 -2.96 -9.24 1.65
C PRO A 113 -2.51 -9.13 3.13
N ALA A 114 -3.35 -8.63 4.04
CA ALA A 114 -3.02 -8.46 5.46
C ALA A 114 -2.49 -9.73 6.18
N ALA A 115 -2.96 -10.91 5.79
CA ALA A 115 -2.51 -12.19 6.36
C ALA A 115 -1.25 -12.78 5.70
N ALA A 116 -0.69 -12.12 4.69
CA ALA A 116 0.57 -12.57 4.10
C ALA A 116 1.71 -12.39 5.11
N GLU A 117 2.65 -13.35 5.15
CA GLU A 117 3.65 -13.46 6.22
C GLU A 117 4.84 -12.51 6.08
N LYS A 118 5.16 -12.07 4.85
CA LYS A 118 6.36 -11.29 4.54
C LYS A 118 6.18 -9.78 4.35
N PRO A 119 5.03 -9.23 3.91
CA PRO A 119 4.86 -7.78 3.87
C PRO A 119 4.75 -7.21 5.29
N ILE A 120 4.82 -5.88 5.40
CA ILE A 120 4.48 -5.16 6.63
C ILE A 120 2.99 -4.82 6.58
N THR A 121 2.19 -5.43 7.45
CA THR A 121 0.77 -5.14 7.62
C THR A 121 0.56 -4.00 8.60
N VAL A 122 -0.09 -2.94 8.12
CA VAL A 122 -0.23 -1.67 8.82
C VAL A 122 -1.68 -1.45 9.26
N ALA A 123 -1.88 -1.34 10.58
CA ALA A 123 -3.13 -0.91 11.20
C ALA A 123 -3.19 0.61 11.40
N ALA A 124 -4.39 1.14 11.61
CA ALA A 124 -4.63 2.57 11.75
C ALA A 124 -4.71 2.99 13.23
N SER A 125 -4.00 4.06 13.57
CA SER A 125 -4.10 4.78 14.85
C SER A 125 -4.74 6.16 14.68
N THR A 126 -5.20 6.72 15.80
CA THR A 126 -5.68 8.08 15.93
C THR A 126 -4.55 9.03 16.34
N LEU A 127 -4.84 10.33 16.42
CA LEU A 127 -3.88 11.33 16.91
C LEU A 127 -3.54 11.14 18.41
N GLN A 128 -4.35 10.37 19.14
CA GLN A 128 -4.18 10.06 20.56
C GLN A 128 -3.42 8.74 20.78
N ASP A 129 -2.80 8.18 19.75
CA ASP A 129 -2.14 6.87 19.76
C ASP A 129 -3.07 5.70 20.15
N GLU A 130 -4.37 5.88 19.97
CA GLU A 130 -5.37 4.83 20.12
C GLU A 130 -5.55 4.09 18.79
N ARG A 131 -5.93 2.81 18.82
CA ARG A 131 -6.37 2.11 17.62
C ARG A 131 -7.62 2.81 17.07
N ALA A 132 -7.61 3.17 15.79
CA ALA A 132 -8.79 3.70 15.11
C ALA A 132 -9.91 2.66 15.16
N TYR A 133 -11.14 3.08 15.49
CA TYR A 133 -12.26 2.18 15.78
C TYR A 133 -12.57 1.16 14.68
N PHE A 134 -12.26 1.49 13.42
CA PHE A 134 -12.47 0.62 12.25
C PHE A 134 -11.29 -0.32 11.98
N SER A 135 -10.09 -0.07 12.52
CA SER A 135 -8.89 -0.81 12.12
C SER A 135 -8.99 -2.28 12.49
N ASN A 136 -8.67 -3.16 11.56
CA ASN A 136 -8.39 -4.55 11.88
C ASN A 136 -7.19 -4.65 12.84
N TYR A 137 -7.09 -5.79 13.51
CA TYR A 137 -6.15 -6.05 14.60
C TYR A 137 -5.70 -7.52 14.60
N GLY A 138 -4.88 -7.91 15.57
CA GLY A 138 -4.46 -9.30 15.79
C GLY A 138 -3.05 -9.57 15.30
N LYS A 139 -2.63 -10.84 15.37
CA LYS A 139 -1.23 -11.25 15.18
C LYS A 139 -0.67 -11.02 13.78
N CYS A 140 -1.53 -10.83 12.77
CA CYS A 140 -1.11 -10.52 11.40
C CYS A 140 -0.94 -9.01 11.18
N THR A 141 -1.04 -8.18 12.23
CA THR A 141 -0.71 -6.75 12.18
C THR A 141 0.68 -6.55 12.75
N ASP A 142 1.58 -5.91 11.99
CA ASP A 142 2.95 -5.66 12.43
C ASP A 142 3.09 -4.35 13.18
N ILE A 143 2.48 -3.28 12.64
CA ILE A 143 2.61 -1.93 13.17
C ILE A 143 1.32 -1.13 13.06
N PHE A 144 1.24 -0.05 13.84
CA PHE A 144 0.23 1.00 13.70
C PHE A 144 0.86 2.25 13.10
N ALA A 145 0.10 2.95 12.26
CA ALA A 145 0.46 4.27 11.73
C ALA A 145 -0.78 5.18 11.67
N PRO A 146 -0.62 6.51 11.59
CA PRO A 146 -1.76 7.44 11.57
C PRO A 146 -2.71 7.13 10.41
N GLY A 147 -3.96 6.77 10.73
CA GLY A 147 -4.95 6.38 9.73
C GLY A 147 -6.32 7.01 9.91
N LEU A 148 -6.56 7.75 10.99
CA LEU A 148 -7.80 8.50 11.22
C LEU A 148 -7.59 9.99 10.90
N ASN A 149 -8.48 10.56 10.09
CA ASN A 149 -8.51 11.98 9.71
C ASN A 149 -7.21 12.46 9.04
N ILE A 150 -6.75 11.72 8.03
CA ILE A 150 -5.51 12.03 7.30
C ILE A 150 -5.80 12.95 6.12
N LEU A 151 -5.18 14.13 6.12
CA LEU A 151 -5.25 15.12 5.05
C LEU A 151 -4.22 14.80 3.96
N SER A 152 -4.65 14.69 2.71
CA SER A 152 -3.76 14.53 1.56
C SER A 152 -4.40 15.04 0.26
N THR A 153 -3.70 14.88 -0.87
CA THR A 153 -4.18 15.31 -2.19
C THR A 153 -5.41 14.55 -2.66
N TRP A 154 -6.24 15.19 -3.47
CA TRP A 154 -7.47 14.60 -4.01
C TRP A 154 -7.63 14.83 -5.50
N ILE A 155 -8.58 14.12 -6.11
CA ILE A 155 -8.94 14.31 -7.52
C ILE A 155 -9.83 15.54 -7.69
N GLY A 156 -9.76 16.20 -8.85
CA GLY A 156 -10.66 17.29 -9.25
C GLY A 156 -9.94 18.58 -9.62
N SER A 157 -8.81 18.89 -8.98
CA SER A 157 -7.95 20.01 -9.37
C SER A 157 -6.50 19.78 -8.94
N LYS A 158 -5.58 20.64 -9.40
CA LYS A 158 -4.15 20.59 -9.03
C LYS A 158 -3.89 20.90 -7.54
N HIS A 159 -4.87 21.46 -6.84
CA HIS A 159 -4.77 21.88 -5.44
C HIS A 159 -5.82 21.20 -4.54
N ALA A 160 -6.60 20.28 -5.10
CA ALA A 160 -7.63 19.57 -4.35
C ALA A 160 -7.00 18.73 -3.24
N VAL A 161 -7.60 18.81 -2.06
CA VAL A 161 -7.23 18.03 -0.88
C VAL A 161 -8.48 17.42 -0.26
N ASN A 162 -8.30 16.34 0.48
CA ASN A 162 -9.40 15.73 1.23
C ASN A 162 -8.86 15.07 2.50
N THR A 163 -9.69 15.05 3.54
CA THR A 163 -9.41 14.35 4.80
C THR A 163 -10.24 13.08 4.83
N ILE A 164 -9.57 11.93 4.83
CA ILE A 164 -10.23 10.62 4.91
C ILE A 164 -9.52 9.71 5.90
N SER A 165 -10.17 8.61 6.24
CA SER A 165 -9.72 7.67 7.25
C SER A 165 -9.71 6.24 6.70
N GLY A 166 -8.76 5.44 7.15
CA GLY A 166 -8.64 4.03 6.80
C GLY A 166 -7.24 3.50 7.07
N THR A 167 -7.09 2.19 7.20
CA THR A 167 -5.78 1.54 7.15
C THR A 167 -5.08 1.82 5.82
N SER A 168 -5.84 2.03 4.74
CA SER A 168 -5.34 2.56 3.47
C SER A 168 -4.57 3.89 3.59
N MET A 169 -4.85 4.71 4.59
CA MET A 169 -4.16 5.98 4.86
C MET A 169 -3.00 5.82 5.84
N ALA A 170 -3.00 4.73 6.61
CA ALA A 170 -1.91 4.37 7.51
C ALA A 170 -0.76 3.64 6.79
N THR A 171 -1.07 2.83 5.77
CA THR A 171 -0.08 2.07 4.98
C THR A 171 0.96 2.91 4.21
N PRO A 172 0.57 4.02 3.53
CA PRO A 172 1.50 4.83 2.75
C PRO A 172 2.34 5.79 3.59
#